data_AF-A0A0Q4Z3K0-F1
#
_entry.id   AF-A0A0Q4Z3K0-F1
#
_cell.length_a   1.000
_cell.length_b   1.000
_cell.length_c   1.000
_cell.angle_alpha   90.00
_cell.angle_beta   90.00
_cell.angle_gamma   90.00
#
_symmetry.space_group_name_H-M   'P 1'
#
loop_
_entity.id
_entity.type
_entity.pdbx_description
1 polymer ?
#
loop_
_entity_poly.entity_id
_entity_poly.type
_entity_poly.pdbx_seq_one_letter_code
_entity_poly.pdbx_strand_id
1 'polypeptide(L)' 'MTAAQMAEMASMSEVERIALAYEEAAAGDARRALLQAIEDILRLEAKLTTAERRISYGYVRGALPTDRDA' A
#
# COMPACT_ATOMS: atom_id res chain seq x y z
N MET A 1 18.79 -17.44 8.46
CA MET A 1 18.15 -17.77 7.17
C MET A 1 19.08 -18.73 6.41
N THR A 2 18.60 -19.91 6.02
CA THR A 2 19.40 -20.94 5.33
C THR A 2 19.20 -20.87 3.82
N ALA A 3 20.07 -21.52 3.04
CA ALA A 3 19.92 -21.60 1.58
C ALA A 3 18.59 -22.25 1.15
N ALA A 4 18.10 -23.23 1.92
CA ALA A 4 16.80 -23.86 1.69
C ALA A 4 15.65 -22.87 1.92
N GLN A 5 15.69 -22.09 3.01
CA GLN A 5 14.69 -21.06 3.30
C GLN A 5 14.64 -19.95 2.24
N MET A 6 15.80 -19.59 1.69
CA MET A 6 15.86 -18.61 0.60
C MET A 6 15.29 -19.14 -0.71
N ALA A 7 15.51 -20.43 -1.04
CA ALA A 7 14.93 -21.06 -2.21
C ALA A 7 13.41 -21.20 -2.09
N GLU A 8 12.91 -21.51 -0.90
CA GLU A 8 11.49 -21.57 -0.59
C GLU A 8 10.85 -20.18 -0.75
N MET A 9 11.41 -19.13 -0.15
CA MET A 9 10.96 -17.74 -0.35
C MET A 9 10.98 -17.30 -1.82
N ALA A 10 11.95 -17.76 -2.61
CA ALA A 10 12.05 -17.41 -4.04
C ALA A 10 10.97 -18.11 -4.89
N SER A 11 10.46 -19.25 -4.44
CA SER A 11 9.38 -20.00 -5.10
C SER A 11 7.98 -19.51 -4.73
N MET A 12 7.85 -18.74 -3.66
CA MET A 12 6.58 -18.18 -3.20
C MET A 12 6.05 -17.11 -4.17
N SER A 13 4.75 -17.16 -4.41
CA SER A 13 4.02 -16.06 -5.05
C SER A 13 4.16 -14.76 -4.24
N GLU A 14 3.86 -13.63 -4.88
CA GLU A 14 3.84 -12.34 -4.19
C GLU A 14 2.86 -12.32 -3.02
N VAL A 15 1.68 -12.92 -3.18
CA VAL A 15 0.67 -13.01 -2.12
C VAL A 15 1.19 -13.82 -0.94
N GLU A 16 1.85 -14.95 -1.19
CA GLU A 16 2.43 -15.77 -0.13
C GLU A 16 3.54 -15.04 0.63
N ARG A 17 4.41 -14.29 -0.08
CA ARG A 17 5.47 -13.49 0.57
C ARG A 17 4.90 -12.38 1.45
N ILE A 18 3.84 -11.72 0.99
CA ILE A 18 3.15 -10.68 1.77
C ILE A 18 2.49 -11.30 3.00
N ALA A 19 1.79 -12.43 2.83
CA ALA A 19 1.14 -13.14 3.94
C ALA A 19 2.16 -13.57 5.01
N LEU A 20 3.31 -14.11 4.59
CA LEU A 20 4.40 -14.48 5.48
C LEU A 20 4.94 -13.27 6.24
N ALA A 21 5.16 -12.13 5.57
CA ALA A 21 5.65 -10.92 6.23
C ALA A 21 4.72 -10.43 7.35
N TYR A 22 3.39 -10.50 7.14
CA TYR A 22 2.42 -10.14 8.19
C TYR A 22 2.38 -11.17 9.32
N GLU A 23 2.52 -12.46 9.01
CA GLU A 23 2.59 -13.53 10.01
C GLU A 23 3.83 -13.40 10.89
N GLU A 24 5.00 -13.15 10.29
CA GLU A 24 6.25 -12.88 11.00
C GLU A 24 6.15 -11.63 11.88
N ALA A 25 5.58 -10.54 11.36
CA ALA A 25 5.37 -9.30 12.12
C ALA A 25 4.41 -9.49 13.31
N ALA A 26 3.48 -10.43 13.20
CA ALA A 26 2.55 -10.80 14.25
C ALA A 26 3.07 -11.90 15.19
N ALA A 27 4.33 -12.34 15.03
CA ALA A 27 4.92 -13.45 15.77
C ALA A 27 4.06 -14.74 15.71
N GLY A 28 3.49 -15.01 14.54
CA GLY A 28 2.62 -16.17 14.28
C GLY A 28 1.17 -16.06 14.75
N ASP A 29 0.75 -14.93 15.32
CA ASP A 29 -0.67 -14.67 15.57
C ASP A 29 -1.38 -14.31 14.27
N ALA A 30 -2.00 -15.31 13.64
CA ALA A 30 -2.72 -15.16 12.38
C ALA A 30 -3.87 -14.14 12.45
N ARG A 31 -4.57 -14.01 13.60
CA ARG A 31 -5.66 -13.04 13.74
C ARG A 31 -5.11 -11.62 13.76
N ARG A 32 -4.01 -11.40 14.49
CA ARG A 32 -3.32 -10.11 14.53
C ARG A 32 -2.72 -9.75 13.17
N ALA A 33 -2.09 -10.70 12.48
CA ALA A 33 -1.56 -10.53 11.13
C ALA A 33 -2.65 -10.03 10.17
N LEU A 34 -3.81 -10.68 10.18
CA LEU A 34 -4.94 -10.31 9.33
C LEU A 34 -5.49 -8.92 9.66
N LEU A 35 -5.66 -8.60 10.94
CA LEU A 35 -6.13 -7.27 11.36
C LEU A 35 -5.15 -6.17 10.92
N GLN A 36 -3.85 -6.42 11.04
CA GLN A 36 -2.83 -5.46 10.64
C GLN A 36 -2.83 -5.24 9.12
N ALA A 37 -2.94 -6.31 8.33
CA ALA A 37 -3.06 -6.21 6.88
C ALA A 37 -4.30 -5.42 6.43
N ILE A 38 -5.44 -5.62 7.11
CA ILE A 38 -6.66 -4.85 6.87
C ILE A 38 -6.47 -3.37 7.23
N GLU A 39 -5.81 -3.06 8.35
CA GLU A 39 -5.56 -1.67 8.72
C GLU A 39 -4.66 -0.96 7.69
N ASP A 40 -3.64 -1.64 7.20
CA ASP A 40 -2.72 -1.06 6.23
C ASP A 40 -3.37 -0.82 4.86
N ILE A 41 -4.22 -1.74 4.37
CA ILE A 41 -4.96 -1.49 3.11
C ILE A 41 -5.92 -0.30 3.25
N LEU A 42 -6.66 -0.20 4.36
CA LEU A 42 -7.56 0.94 4.62
C LEU A 42 -6.78 2.27 4.69
N ARG A 43 -5.58 2.25 5.27
CA ARG A 43 -4.70 3.42 5.33
C ARG A 43 -4.21 3.83 3.94
N LEU A 44 -3.91 2.87 3.06
CA LEU A 44 -3.51 3.13 1.68
C LEU A 44 -4.67 3.72 0.87
N GLU A 45 -5.88 3.18 1.01
CA GLU A 45 -7.09 3.71 0.36
C GLU A 45 -7.36 5.17 0.78
N ALA A 46 -7.21 5.49 2.06
CA ALA A 46 -7.37 6.86 2.56
C ALA A 46 -6.32 7.82 1.98
N LYS A 47 -5.06 7.36 1.87
CA LYS A 47 -3.97 8.13 1.24
C LYS A 47 -4.23 8.35 -0.26
N LEU A 48 -4.68 7.32 -0.97
CA LEU A 48 -5.03 7.39 -2.39
C LEU A 48 -6.16 8.41 -2.62
N THR A 49 -7.26 8.28 -1.87
CA THR A 49 -8.38 9.22 -1.92
C THR A 49 -7.92 10.67 -1.69
N THR A 50 -7.01 10.88 -0.74
CA THR A 50 -6.44 12.20 -0.46
C THR A 50 -5.58 12.72 -1.61
N ALA A 51 -4.76 11.85 -2.21
CA ALA A 51 -3.91 12.20 -3.35
C ALA A 51 -4.77 12.55 -4.58
N GLU A 52 -5.80 11.76 -4.88
CA GLU A 52 -6.75 12.01 -5.98
C GLU A 52 -7.45 13.36 -5.82
N ARG A 53 -7.91 13.70 -4.61
CA ARG A 53 -8.49 15.03 -4.34
C ARG A 53 -7.50 16.17 -4.58
N ARG A 54 -6.23 16.00 -4.21
CA ARG A 54 -5.18 17.01 -4.46
C ARG A 54 -4.88 17.17 -5.95
N ILE A 55 -4.79 16.07 -6.68
CA ILE A 55 -4.58 16.08 -8.14
C ILE A 55 -5.77 16.75 -8.82
N SER A 56 -7.00 16.37 -8.45
CA SER A 56 -8.22 17.00 -8.97
C SER A 56 -8.24 18.51 -8.69
N TYR A 57 -7.92 18.93 -7.46
CA TYR A 57 -7.84 20.35 -7.13
C TYR A 57 -6.75 21.10 -7.91
N GLY A 58 -5.58 20.48 -8.10
CA GLY A 58 -4.50 21.01 -8.91
C GLY A 58 -4.86 21.11 -10.40
N TYR A 59 -5.55 20.10 -10.94
CA TYR A 59 -6.08 20.10 -12.31
C TYR A 59 -7.12 21.20 -12.52
N VAL A 60 -8.05 21.39 -11.57
CA VAL A 60 -9.04 22.48 -11.62
C VAL A 60 -8.35 23.86 -11.62
N ARG A 61 -7.28 24.06 -10.83
CA ARG A 61 -6.50 25.31 -10.88
C ARG A 61 -5.73 25.49 -12.19
N GLY A 62 -5.18 24.42 -12.76
CA GLY A 62 -4.49 24.47 -14.04
C GLY A 62 -5.41 24.70 -15.25
N ALA A 63 -6.69 24.35 -15.12
CA ALA A 63 -7.71 24.53 -16.15
C ALA A 63 -8.45 25.88 -16.06
N LEU A 64 -8.28 26.65 -14.98
CA LEU A 64 -8.72 28.04 -14.95
C LEU A 64 -7.80 28.83 -15.89
N PRO A 65 -8.33 29.53 -16.91
CA PRO A 65 -7.52 30.49 -17.65
C PRO A 65 -6.98 31.46 -16.60
N THR A 66 -5.66 31.50 -16.48
CA THR A 66 -5.01 32.56 -15.71
C THR A 66 -5.36 33.85 -16.42
N ASP A 67 -6.37 34.53 -15.91
CA ASP A 67 -6.85 35.84 -16.34
C ASP A 67 -5.79 36.89 -15.98
N ARG A 68 -4.67 36.77 -16.70
CA ARG A 68 -3.47 37.61 -16.71
C ARG A 68 -2.91 37.65 -18.14
N ASP A 69 -3.80 37.79 -19.10
CA ASP A 69 -3.49 38.53 -20.31
C ASP A 69 -4.45 39.72 -20.32
N ALA A 70 -3.94 40.81 -19.74
CA ALA A 70 -4.46 42.16 -19.86
C ALA A 70 -4.28 42.68 -21.29
#